data_AF-A0A351UNE1-F1
#
_entry.id   AF-A0A351UNE1-F1
#
_cell.length_a   1.000
_cell.length_b   1.000
_cell.length_c   1.000
_cell.angle_alpha   90.00
_cell.angle_beta   90.00
_cell.angle_gamma   90.00
#
_symmetry.space_group_name_H-M   'P 1'
#
loop_
_entity.id
_entity.type
_entity.pdbx_description
1 polymer ?
#
loop_
_entity_poly.entity_id
_entity_poly.type
_entity_poly.pdbx_seq_one_letter_code
_entity_poly.pdbx_strand_id
1 'polypeptide(L)'
;MASFLNNRALCLALAAALLAACSGSRQPSEKSAGPGAASVFEARTFKLSKTPDPDLEAALGDVLSGAYQAVVKDHYGDDPMKIGFTYSMTPRGAVYPFSEIEVACIMQDKYARSKGPGLCGGFFKEVDLRVKKALEQAGL
;
A
#
# COMPACT_ATOMS: atom_id res chain seq x y z
N MET A 1 68.57 16.11 1.06
CA MET A 1 67.58 16.12 2.17
C MET A 1 66.35 16.87 1.69
N ALA A 2 65.18 16.26 1.86
CA ALA A 2 63.81 16.79 1.67
C ALA A 2 63.39 17.20 0.24
N SER A 3 62.22 16.87 -0.30
CA SER A 3 61.11 16.01 0.13
C SER A 3 60.23 15.77 -1.11
N PHE A 4 60.12 14.52 -1.57
CA PHE A 4 59.07 14.04 -2.48
C PHE A 4 57.89 13.59 -1.62
N LEU A 5 56.82 14.37 -1.54
CA LEU A 5 55.51 14.10 -0.90
C LEU A 5 54.67 15.36 -1.24
N ASN A 6 53.44 15.37 -1.72
CA ASN A 6 52.35 14.42 -1.59
C ASN A 6 51.19 14.91 -2.49
N ASN A 7 51.26 14.70 -3.80
CA ASN A 7 50.29 15.24 -4.78
C ASN A 7 49.00 14.40 -4.93
N ARG A 8 48.72 13.51 -3.96
CA ARG A 8 47.59 12.55 -3.98
C ARG A 8 46.44 12.95 -3.06
N ALA A 9 46.62 13.93 -2.19
CA ALA A 9 45.59 14.32 -1.21
C ALA A 9 44.52 15.27 -1.77
N LEU A 10 44.77 15.93 -2.91
CA LEU A 10 43.87 16.95 -3.45
C LEU A 10 42.67 16.37 -4.23
N CYS A 11 42.75 15.12 -4.70
CA CYS A 11 41.71 14.52 -5.56
C CYS A 11 40.58 13.80 -4.79
N LEU A 12 40.73 13.55 -3.49
CA LEU A 12 39.75 12.78 -2.69
C LEU A 12 38.70 13.66 -2.00
N ALA A 13 38.86 14.98 -1.98
CA ALA A 13 37.92 15.88 -1.30
C ALA A 13 36.72 16.31 -2.17
N LEU A 14 36.75 16.12 -3.48
CA LEU A 14 35.67 16.57 -4.38
C LEU A 14 34.54 15.54 -4.58
N ALA A 15 34.71 14.28 -4.18
CA ALA A 15 33.73 13.21 -4.42
C ALA A 15 32.64 13.09 -3.33
N ALA A 16 32.81 13.72 -2.17
CA ALA A 16 31.89 13.59 -1.04
C ALA A 16 30.71 14.58 -1.06
N ALA A 17 30.76 15.63 -1.89
CA ALA A 17 29.74 16.69 -1.92
C ALA A 17 28.57 16.42 -2.88
N LEU A 18 28.66 15.40 -3.74
CA LEU A 18 27.64 15.11 -4.78
C LEU A 18 26.69 13.95 -4.43
N LEU A 19 26.87 13.28 -3.28
CA LEU A 19 26.05 12.12 -2.87
C LEU A 19 25.01 12.44 -1.79
N ALA A 20 24.91 13.69 -1.32
CA ALA A 20 23.96 14.11 -0.28
C ALA A 20 22.68 14.77 -0.84
N ALA A 21 22.46 14.79 -2.17
CA ALA A 21 21.33 15.49 -2.80
C ALA A 21 20.17 14.57 -3.24
N CYS A 22 20.27 13.25 -3.04
CA CYS A 22 19.21 12.29 -3.42
C CYS A 22 18.61 11.55 -2.22
N SER A 23 18.54 12.18 -1.04
CA SER A 23 17.81 11.63 0.09
C SER A 23 16.36 12.13 0.10
N GLY A 24 15.51 11.39 -0.62
CA GLY A 24 14.10 11.17 -0.29
C GLY A 24 13.18 12.37 -0.33
N SER A 25 12.35 12.43 -1.37
CA SER A 25 11.08 13.14 -1.36
C SER A 25 10.24 12.65 -0.18
N ARG A 26 10.34 13.31 0.98
CA ARG A 26 9.28 13.23 1.99
C ARG A 26 8.06 13.86 1.32
N GLN A 27 7.05 13.05 1.02
CA GLN A 27 5.72 13.56 0.68
C GLN A 27 5.34 14.64 1.70
N PRO A 28 4.70 15.74 1.27
CA PRO A 28 4.16 16.71 2.20
C PRO A 28 3.26 15.94 3.16
N SER A 29 3.60 15.97 4.45
CA SER A 29 2.64 15.64 5.49
C SER A 29 1.48 16.61 5.28
N GLU A 30 0.39 16.14 4.66
CA GLU A 30 -0.88 16.87 4.68
C GLU A 30 -1.17 17.20 6.14
N LYS A 31 -1.45 18.48 6.38
CA LYS A 31 -1.76 18.99 7.72
C LYS A 31 -2.93 18.16 8.27
N SER A 32 -2.73 17.57 9.45
CA SER A 32 -3.70 16.73 10.15
C SER A 32 -5.10 17.33 10.08
N ALA A 33 -5.99 16.64 9.35
CA ALA A 33 -7.37 17.03 9.12
C ALA A 33 -8.24 16.71 10.35
N GLY A 34 -8.07 17.46 11.43
CA GLY A 34 -8.94 17.41 12.60
C GLY A 34 -9.03 16.07 13.36
N PRO A 35 -9.84 16.02 14.44
CA PRO A 35 -10.06 14.79 15.20
C PRO A 35 -10.78 13.75 14.33
N GLY A 36 -10.11 12.63 14.03
CA GLY A 36 -10.65 11.56 13.19
C GLY A 36 -10.10 11.52 11.76
N ALA A 37 -9.07 12.32 11.46
CA ALA A 37 -8.30 12.19 10.22
C ALA A 37 -7.96 10.72 9.93
N ALA A 38 -8.17 10.34 8.66
CA ALA A 38 -7.80 9.04 8.15
C ALA A 38 -6.98 9.23 6.87
N SER A 39 -5.93 8.43 6.74
CA SER A 39 -5.00 8.50 5.63
C SER A 39 -4.81 7.10 5.04
N VAL A 40 -4.41 7.06 3.76
CA VAL A 40 -3.98 5.81 3.12
C VAL A 40 -2.74 5.33 3.87
N PHE A 41 -2.89 4.23 4.59
CA PHE A 41 -1.79 3.61 5.31
C PHE A 41 -0.90 2.80 4.36
N GLU A 42 -1.53 2.06 3.45
CA GLU A 42 -0.86 1.22 2.47
C GLU A 42 -1.81 1.00 1.28
N ALA A 43 -1.27 0.92 0.07
CA ALA A 43 -2.03 0.57 -1.13
C ALA A 43 -1.30 -0.52 -1.91
N ARG A 44 -2.05 -1.45 -2.50
CA ARG A 44 -1.51 -2.53 -3.32
C ARG A 44 -2.28 -2.67 -4.62
N THR A 45 -1.56 -2.95 -5.69
CA THR A 45 -2.15 -3.26 -6.99
C THR A 45 -2.31 -4.77 -7.14
N PHE A 46 -3.51 -5.19 -7.51
CA PHE A 46 -3.87 -6.57 -7.81
C PHE A 46 -4.14 -6.68 -9.30
N LYS A 47 -3.51 -7.67 -9.93
CA LYS A 47 -3.76 -8.01 -11.33
C LYS A 47 -4.97 -8.93 -11.37
N LEU A 48 -5.89 -8.63 -12.28
CA LEU A 48 -7.09 -9.42 -12.53
C LEU A 48 -6.97 -10.01 -13.95
N SER A 49 -8.04 -9.90 -14.74
CA SER A 49 -8.06 -10.38 -16.12
C SER A 49 -7.71 -9.28 -17.14
N LYS A 50 -6.91 -9.62 -18.15
CA LYS A 50 -6.71 -8.72 -19.29
C LYS A 50 -7.93 -8.67 -20.21
N THR A 51 -8.84 -9.63 -20.10
CA THR A 51 -10.08 -9.68 -20.86
C THR A 51 -11.26 -9.27 -19.99
N PRO A 52 -12.30 -8.64 -20.55
CA PRO A 52 -13.52 -8.37 -19.81
C PRO A 52 -14.12 -9.64 -19.23
N ASP A 53 -14.45 -9.59 -17.94
CA ASP A 53 -15.10 -10.67 -17.21
C ASP A 53 -16.17 -10.06 -16.29
N PRO A 54 -17.43 -9.95 -16.76
CA PRO A 54 -18.50 -9.31 -16.01
C PRO A 54 -18.82 -10.00 -14.68
N ASP A 55 -18.61 -11.32 -14.60
CA ASP A 55 -18.90 -12.09 -13.39
C ASP A 55 -17.84 -11.81 -12.32
N LEU A 56 -16.56 -11.80 -12.72
CA LEU A 56 -15.46 -11.39 -11.84
C LEU A 56 -15.64 -9.93 -11.38
N GLU A 57 -15.96 -9.01 -12.31
CA GLU A 57 -16.21 -7.60 -12.00
C GLU A 57 -17.32 -7.42 -10.96
N ALA A 58 -18.44 -8.13 -11.13
CA ALA A 58 -19.55 -8.10 -10.19
C ALA A 58 -19.17 -8.67 -8.82
N ALA A 59 -18.33 -9.71 -8.79
CA ALA A 59 -17.89 -10.35 -7.56
C ALA A 59 -16.82 -9.57 -6.77
N LEU A 60 -16.11 -8.60 -7.38
CA LEU A 60 -15.03 -7.86 -6.72
C LEU A 60 -15.47 -7.15 -5.45
N GLY A 61 -16.68 -6.57 -5.44
CA GLY A 61 -17.23 -5.92 -4.25
C GLY A 61 -17.38 -6.89 -3.07
N ASP A 62 -17.84 -8.11 -3.34
CA ASP A 62 -18.02 -9.17 -2.35
C ASP A 62 -16.68 -9.76 -1.90
N VAL A 63 -15.71 -9.86 -2.81
CA VAL A 63 -14.34 -10.28 -2.52
C VAL A 63 -13.69 -9.34 -1.50
N LEU A 64 -13.75 -8.02 -1.76
CA LEU A 64 -13.12 -7.02 -0.89
C LEU A 64 -13.89 -6.85 0.43
N SER A 65 -15.22 -6.82 0.39
CA SER A 65 -16.03 -6.70 1.61
C SER A 65 -15.90 -7.93 2.50
N GLY A 66 -15.84 -9.13 1.90
CA GLY A 66 -15.57 -10.37 2.62
C GLY A 66 -14.17 -10.39 3.24
N ALA A 67 -13.16 -9.86 2.54
CA ALA A 67 -11.82 -9.73 3.11
C ALA A 67 -11.78 -8.78 4.31
N TYR A 68 -12.45 -7.63 4.19
CA TYR A 68 -12.62 -6.69 5.28
C TYR A 68 -13.30 -7.34 6.48
N GLN A 69 -14.45 -8.00 6.29
CA GLN A 69 -15.20 -8.63 7.36
C GLN A 69 -14.40 -9.72 8.09
N ALA A 70 -13.59 -10.50 7.37
CA ALA A 70 -12.73 -11.52 7.98
C ALA A 70 -11.73 -10.91 8.96
N VAL A 71 -11.03 -9.85 8.54
CA VAL A 71 -10.05 -9.16 9.40
C VAL A 71 -10.72 -8.46 10.58
N VAL A 72 -11.87 -7.83 10.35
CA VAL A 72 -12.63 -7.19 11.43
C VAL A 72 -13.01 -8.19 12.51
N LYS A 73 -13.53 -9.35 12.09
CA LYS A 73 -13.90 -10.43 13.01
C LYS A 73 -12.68 -10.93 13.80
N ASP A 74 -11.55 -11.16 13.13
CA ASP A 74 -10.34 -11.70 13.75
C ASP A 74 -9.69 -10.73 14.75
N HIS A 75 -9.81 -9.42 14.53
CA HIS A 75 -9.14 -8.42 15.36
C HIS A 75 -10.03 -7.72 16.40
N TYR A 76 -11.34 -7.64 16.17
CA TYR A 76 -12.25 -6.83 17.00
C TYR A 76 -13.53 -7.55 17.44
N GLY A 77 -13.77 -8.78 16.99
CA GLY A 77 -14.96 -9.55 17.37
C GLY A 77 -16.24 -8.76 17.15
N ASP A 78 -16.96 -8.46 18.24
CA ASP A 78 -18.29 -7.82 18.23
C ASP A 78 -18.28 -6.28 18.36
N ASP A 79 -17.12 -5.62 18.46
CA ASP A 79 -17.02 -4.14 18.53
C ASP A 79 -16.38 -3.53 17.27
N PRO A 80 -17.07 -3.57 16.11
CA PRO A 80 -16.56 -3.04 14.87
C PRO A 80 -16.48 -1.50 14.85
N MET A 81 -17.07 -0.81 15.83
CA MET A 81 -17.05 0.65 15.85
C MET A 81 -15.68 1.24 16.22
N LYS A 82 -14.73 0.41 16.69
CA LYS A 82 -13.38 0.83 17.11
C LYS A 82 -12.25 0.46 16.15
N ILE A 83 -12.55 -0.16 15.01
CA ILE A 83 -11.52 -0.71 14.10
C ILE A 83 -10.62 0.41 13.54
N GLY A 84 -11.22 1.57 13.27
CA GLY A 84 -10.52 2.75 12.76
C GLY A 84 -9.81 2.50 11.43
N PHE A 85 -10.39 1.63 10.61
CA PHE A 85 -9.88 1.13 9.33
C PHE A 85 -11.05 1.05 8.34
N THR A 86 -10.80 1.39 7.08
CA THR A 86 -11.67 1.14 5.94
C THR A 86 -10.81 0.91 4.69
N TYR A 87 -11.42 0.59 3.55
CA TYR A 87 -10.70 0.42 2.30
C TYR A 87 -11.35 1.18 1.15
N SER A 88 -10.58 1.42 0.11
CA SER A 88 -11.08 1.86 -1.19
C SER A 88 -10.51 1.00 -2.31
N MET A 89 -11.21 0.96 -3.44
CA MET A 89 -10.76 0.28 -4.65
C MET A 89 -10.82 1.26 -5.82
N THR A 90 -9.74 1.32 -6.59
CA THR A 90 -9.62 2.16 -7.78
C THR A 90 -9.17 1.30 -8.97
N PRO A 91 -9.91 1.27 -10.09
CA PRO A 91 -9.45 0.63 -11.33
C PRO A 91 -8.17 1.31 -11.87
N ARG A 92 -7.21 0.52 -12.38
CA ARG A 92 -5.91 1.01 -12.87
C ARG A 92 -5.54 0.55 -14.28
N GLY A 93 -6.33 -0.33 -14.88
CA GLY A 93 -6.02 -0.87 -16.20
C GLY A 93 -5.97 0.19 -17.30
N ALA A 94 -4.98 0.11 -18.18
CA ALA A 94 -4.75 1.09 -19.24
C ALA A 94 -5.73 0.95 -20.42
N VAL A 95 -6.10 -0.30 -20.76
CA VAL A 95 -7.00 -0.61 -21.88
C VAL A 95 -8.37 -1.01 -21.36
N TYR A 96 -8.39 -1.90 -20.37
CA TYR A 96 -9.60 -2.35 -19.70
C TYR A 96 -9.47 -2.03 -18.20
N PRO A 97 -10.33 -1.16 -17.63
CA PRO A 97 -10.11 -0.60 -16.30
C PRO A 97 -9.90 -1.63 -15.19
N PHE A 98 -10.61 -2.76 -15.26
CA PHE A 98 -10.53 -3.84 -14.28
C PHE A 98 -9.46 -4.89 -14.61
N SER A 99 -8.52 -4.61 -15.51
CA SER A 99 -7.36 -5.50 -15.67
C SER A 99 -6.43 -5.48 -14.47
N GLU A 100 -6.41 -4.34 -13.78
CA GLU A 100 -5.68 -4.13 -12.54
C GLU A 100 -6.54 -3.25 -11.64
N ILE A 101 -6.56 -3.54 -10.34
CA ILE A 101 -7.18 -2.69 -9.33
C ILE A 101 -6.14 -2.29 -8.30
N GLU A 102 -6.21 -1.07 -7.82
CA GLU A 102 -5.50 -0.63 -6.63
C GLU A 102 -6.46 -0.65 -5.46
N VAL A 103 -6.08 -1.38 -4.41
CA VAL A 103 -6.83 -1.43 -3.16
C VAL A 103 -6.02 -0.71 -2.10
N ALA A 104 -6.62 0.29 -1.47
CA ALA A 104 -5.99 1.05 -0.40
C ALA A 104 -6.57 0.66 0.96
N CYS A 105 -5.68 0.42 1.93
CA CYS A 105 -5.99 0.34 3.33
C CYS A 105 -5.95 1.76 3.92
N ILE A 106 -7.09 2.25 4.41
CA ILE A 106 -7.24 3.60 4.95
C ILE A 106 -7.43 3.49 6.46
N MET A 107 -6.55 4.12 7.22
CA MET A 107 -6.53 4.05 8.68
C MET A 107 -6.77 5.42 9.29
N GLN A 108 -7.52 5.47 10.38
CA GLN A 108 -7.51 6.65 11.25
C GLN A 108 -6.12 6.83 11.83
N ASP A 109 -5.58 8.05 11.75
CA ASP A 109 -4.18 8.35 12.07
C ASP A 109 -3.81 7.93 13.51
N LYS A 110 -4.77 8.03 14.45
CA LYS A 110 -4.60 7.63 15.86
C LYS A 110 -4.34 6.13 16.06
N TYR A 111 -4.73 5.27 15.10
CA TYR A 111 -4.52 3.82 15.16
C TYR A 111 -3.48 3.32 14.15
N ALA A 112 -3.08 4.16 13.18
CA ALA A 112 -2.17 3.79 12.10
C ALA A 112 -0.89 3.11 12.61
N ARG A 113 -0.21 3.68 13.61
CA ARG A 113 1.04 3.10 14.13
C ARG A 113 0.86 1.83 14.95
N SER A 114 -0.20 1.73 15.74
CA SER A 114 -0.37 0.65 16.72
C SER A 114 -1.12 -0.56 16.15
N LYS A 115 -2.04 -0.33 15.21
CA LYS A 115 -2.91 -1.36 14.62
C LYS A 115 -2.74 -1.52 13.12
N GLY A 116 -2.27 -0.48 12.42
CA GLY A 116 -2.15 -0.45 10.96
C GLY A 116 -1.40 -1.65 10.37
N PRO A 117 -0.17 -1.99 10.81
CA PRO A 117 0.57 -3.12 10.23
C PRO A 117 -0.17 -4.46 10.32
N GLY A 118 -0.86 -4.71 11.45
CA GLY A 118 -1.63 -5.93 11.64
C GLY A 118 -2.89 -5.97 10.78
N LEU A 119 -3.67 -4.87 10.79
CA LEU A 119 -4.94 -4.79 10.08
C LEU A 119 -4.75 -4.74 8.56
N CYS A 120 -3.92 -3.83 8.05
CA CYS A 120 -3.66 -3.72 6.62
C CYS A 120 -2.96 -4.97 6.08
N GLY A 121 -2.00 -5.51 6.84
CA GLY A 121 -1.31 -6.75 6.46
C GLY A 121 -2.25 -7.95 6.39
N GLY A 122 -3.12 -8.12 7.39
CA GLY A 122 -4.16 -9.15 7.40
C GLY A 122 -5.16 -8.97 6.26
N PHE A 123 -5.57 -7.73 6.02
CA PHE A 123 -6.53 -7.39 4.96
C PHE A 123 -5.99 -7.74 3.59
N PHE A 124 -4.78 -7.29 3.26
CA PHE A 124 -4.19 -7.60 1.96
C PHE A 124 -3.92 -9.09 1.77
N LYS A 125 -3.55 -9.82 2.83
CA LYS A 125 -3.42 -11.27 2.76
C LYS A 125 -4.75 -11.94 2.39
N GLU A 126 -5.85 -11.49 2.99
CA GLU A 126 -7.18 -12.04 2.71
C GLU A 126 -7.69 -11.63 1.32
N VAL A 127 -7.40 -10.41 0.87
CA VAL A 127 -7.68 -9.97 -0.50
C VAL A 127 -6.91 -10.84 -1.51
N ASP A 128 -5.61 -11.06 -1.32
CA ASP A 128 -4.80 -11.93 -2.19
C ASP A 128 -5.42 -13.33 -2.33
N LEU A 129 -5.81 -13.95 -1.21
CA LEU A 129 -6.42 -15.28 -1.21
C LEU A 129 -7.74 -15.32 -1.98
N ARG A 130 -8.61 -14.32 -1.76
CA ARG A 130 -9.93 -14.28 -2.39
C ARG A 130 -9.90 -13.90 -3.85
N VAL A 131 -9.04 -12.94 -4.24
CA VAL A 131 -8.82 -12.58 -5.63
C VAL A 131 -8.28 -13.78 -6.41
N LYS A 132 -7.26 -14.47 -5.87
CA LYS A 132 -6.73 -15.68 -6.51
C LYS A 132 -7.83 -16.74 -6.70
N LYS A 133 -8.64 -16.99 -5.67
CA LYS A 133 -9.76 -17.94 -5.77
C LYS A 133 -10.79 -17.51 -6.82
N ALA A 134 -11.13 -16.23 -6.89
CA ALA A 134 -12.09 -15.72 -7.87
C ALA A 134 -11.56 -15.87 -9.31
N LEU A 135 -10.27 -15.62 -9.53
CA LEU A 135 -9.61 -15.84 -10.82
C LEU A 135 -9.63 -17.32 -11.21
N GLU A 136 -9.30 -18.22 -10.28
CA GLU A 136 -9.36 -19.67 -10.53
C GLU A 136 -10.78 -20.13 -10.89
N GLN A 137 -11.81 -19.56 -10.25
CA GLN A 137 -13.21 -19.85 -10.55
C GLN A 137 -13.66 -19.31 -11.92
N ALA A 138 -13.08 -18.21 -12.37
CA ALA A 138 -13.25 -17.65 -13.71
C ALA A 138 -12.42 -18.37 -14.79
N GLY A 139 -11.54 -19.30 -14.40
CA GLY A 139 -10.64 -20.02 -15.32
C GLY A 139 -9.43 -19.21 -15.78
N LEU A 140 -8.96 -18.28 -14.95
CA LEU A 140 -7.85 -17.35 -15.21
C LEU A 140 -6.60 -17.62 -14.37
#